data_AF-A0A2W2ATP7-F1
#
_entry.id   AF-A0A2W2ATP7-F1
#
_cell.length_a   1.000
_cell.length_b   1.000
_cell.length_c   1.000
_cell.angle_alpha   90.00
_cell.angle_beta   90.00
_cell.angle_gamma   90.00
#
_symmetry.space_group_name_H-M   'P 1'
#
loop_
_entity.id
_entity.type
_entity.pdbx_description
1 polymer ?
#
loop_
_entity_poly.entity_id
_entity_poly.type
_entity_poly.pdbx_seq_one_letter_code
_entity_poly.pdbx_strand_id
1 'polypeptide(L)'
;MACGSGVDGLRPRPQAARPDVTDFALLLLLAGFQVKHVLGDYVFQNAYILEHRRIWGHPGGLLHVAIHAALTLPLLVAAGVQGALFLAILLGEAVFHYHVDWVKDGWIYREGWTTQDKQYWWLTGADQMLHQLSYLVIAGVIAA
;
A
#
# COMPACT_ATOMS: atom_id res chain seq x y z
N MET A 1 54.29 -15.03 44.40
CA MET A 1 53.53 -16.26 44.69
C MET A 1 52.07 -15.99 44.33
N ALA A 2 51.54 -16.76 43.36
CA ALA A 2 50.16 -16.93 42.85
C ALA A 2 49.21 -15.70 42.76
N CYS A 3 48.71 -15.30 41.58
CA CYS A 3 47.83 -15.97 40.61
C CYS A 3 46.33 -15.91 40.99
N GLY A 4 45.50 -15.44 40.05
CA GLY A 4 44.03 -15.49 40.06
C GLY A 4 43.40 -14.09 40.08
N SER A 5 42.43 -13.72 39.24
CA SER A 5 41.66 -14.48 38.25
C SER A 5 40.94 -13.49 37.36
N GLY A 6 41.01 -13.70 36.04
CA GLY A 6 40.22 -12.95 35.08
C GLY A 6 38.73 -13.15 35.32
N VAL A 7 38.01 -12.04 35.36
CA VAL A 7 36.58 -11.99 35.09
C VAL A 7 36.38 -10.85 34.09
N ASP A 8 36.79 -11.11 32.84
CA ASP A 8 36.19 -10.43 31.70
C ASP A 8 34.71 -10.84 31.67
N GLY A 9 33.92 -10.11 32.46
CA GLY A 9 32.48 -10.23 32.51
C GLY A 9 31.93 -9.92 31.13
N LEU A 10 31.63 -10.98 30.40
CA LEU A 10 30.71 -11.08 29.27
C LEU A 10 29.88 -9.81 29.10
N ARG A 11 30.33 -8.90 28.21
CA ARG A 11 29.41 -7.92 27.63
C ARG A 11 28.27 -8.76 27.02
N PRO A 12 27.00 -8.53 27.39
CA PRO A 12 25.91 -9.20 26.71
C PRO A 12 26.07 -8.92 25.22
N ARG A 13 26.21 -9.98 24.42
CA ARG A 13 26.10 -9.82 22.96
C ARG A 13 24.77 -9.09 22.74
N PRO A 14 24.71 -8.03 21.92
CA PRO A 14 23.44 -7.44 21.56
C PRO A 14 22.58 -8.59 21.06
N GLN A 15 21.52 -8.90 21.82
CA GLN A 15 20.50 -9.82 21.35
C GLN A 15 20.04 -9.20 20.05
N ALA A 16 20.36 -9.85 18.92
CA ALA A 16 19.74 -9.49 17.66
C ALA A 16 18.24 -9.47 17.96
N ALA A 17 17.64 -8.29 17.90
CA ALA A 17 16.26 -8.09 18.30
C ALA A 17 15.45 -9.13 17.52
N ARG A 18 14.83 -10.09 18.25
CA ARG A 18 13.84 -10.94 17.60
C ARG A 18 12.81 -9.97 17.05
N PRO A 19 12.43 -10.05 15.77
CA PRO A 19 11.34 -9.23 15.26
C PRO A 19 10.18 -9.40 16.23
N ASP A 20 9.75 -8.30 16.83
CA ASP A 20 8.64 -8.35 17.75
C ASP A 20 7.38 -8.74 16.95
N VAL A 21 6.34 -9.20 17.65
CA VAL A 21 5.09 -9.60 16.98
C VAL A 21 4.52 -8.44 16.15
N THR A 22 4.83 -7.20 16.54
CA THR A 22 4.52 -5.95 15.86
C THR A 22 5.22 -5.83 14.49
N ASP A 23 6.54 -6.03 14.41
CA ASP A 23 7.32 -5.97 13.17
C ASP A 23 6.81 -7.00 12.16
N PHE A 24 6.57 -8.23 12.60
CA PHE A 24 6.03 -9.26 11.72
C PHE A 24 4.60 -8.97 11.29
N ALA A 25 3.75 -8.43 12.18
CA ALA A 25 2.41 -8.00 11.82
C ALA A 25 2.41 -6.86 10.78
N LEU A 26 3.33 -5.90 10.88
CA LEU A 26 3.50 -4.84 9.90
C LEU A 26 3.93 -5.38 8.53
N LEU A 27 4.84 -6.35 8.49
CA LEU A 27 5.23 -7.02 7.25
C LEU A 27 4.04 -7.75 6.61
N LEU A 28 3.23 -8.45 7.39
CA LEU A 28 2.01 -9.11 6.91
C LEU A 28 0.97 -8.10 6.41
N LEU A 29 0.81 -6.97 7.10
CA LEU A 29 -0.09 -5.90 6.69
C LEU A 29 0.35 -5.30 5.34
N LEU A 30 1.64 -4.97 5.21
CA LEU A 30 2.21 -4.47 3.95
C LEU A 30 2.06 -5.49 2.83
N ALA A 31 2.34 -6.77 3.09
CA ALA A 31 2.12 -7.83 2.11
C ALA A 31 0.64 -7.95 1.72
N GLY A 32 -0.28 -7.82 2.67
CA GLY A 32 -1.72 -7.76 2.41
C GLY A 32 -2.10 -6.59 1.50
N PHE A 33 -1.53 -5.40 1.74
CA PHE A 33 -1.70 -4.24 0.86
C PHE A 33 -1.16 -4.49 -0.56
N GLN A 34 -0.04 -5.21 -0.71
CA GLN A 34 0.46 -5.60 -2.04
C GLN A 34 -0.51 -6.53 -2.77
N VAL A 35 -0.95 -7.58 -2.08
CA VAL A 35 -1.88 -8.58 -2.66
C VAL A 35 -3.18 -7.91 -3.07
N LYS A 36 -3.77 -7.10 -2.20
CA LYS A 36 -5.05 -6.45 -2.51
C LYS A 36 -4.92 -5.44 -3.65
N HIS A 37 -3.79 -4.74 -3.75
CA HIS A 37 -3.53 -3.85 -4.85
C HIS A 37 -3.52 -4.61 -6.19
N VAL A 38 -2.79 -5.73 -6.25
CA VAL A 38 -2.78 -6.58 -7.45
C VAL A 38 -4.18 -7.10 -7.80
N LEU A 39 -4.95 -7.52 -6.80
CA LEU A 39 -6.32 -7.97 -7.01
C LEU A 39 -7.21 -6.86 -7.57
N GLY A 40 -7.17 -5.66 -7.01
CA GLY A 40 -7.98 -4.53 -7.46
C GLY A 40 -7.60 -4.01 -8.85
N ASP A 41 -6.30 -3.85 -9.12
CA ASP A 41 -5.80 -3.25 -10.35
C ASP A 41 -5.75 -4.21 -11.54
N TYR A 42 -5.59 -5.51 -11.30
CA TYR A 42 -5.36 -6.46 -12.40
C TYR A 42 -6.40 -7.59 -12.46
N VAL A 43 -6.92 -8.07 -11.33
CA VAL A 43 -7.80 -9.24 -11.32
C VAL A 43 -9.28 -8.85 -11.39
N PHE A 44 -9.70 -7.88 -10.59
CA PHE A 44 -11.10 -7.45 -10.50
C PHE A 44 -11.43 -6.25 -11.41
N GLN A 45 -10.40 -5.64 -11.98
CA GLN A 45 -10.57 -4.63 -13.01
C GLN A 45 -11.18 -5.25 -14.28
N ASN A 46 -12.13 -4.56 -14.89
CA ASN A 46 -12.82 -4.99 -16.10
C ASN A 46 -12.86 -3.87 -17.14
N ALA A 47 -13.36 -4.18 -18.34
CA ALA A 47 -13.43 -3.21 -19.45
C ALA A 47 -14.23 -1.95 -19.06
N TYR A 48 -15.34 -2.09 -18.34
CA TYR A 48 -16.14 -0.95 -17.88
C TYR A 48 -15.34 -0.01 -16.97
N ILE A 49 -14.55 -0.54 -16.04
CA ILE A 49 -13.68 0.28 -15.19
C ILE A 49 -12.63 1.01 -16.05
N LEU A 50 -11.89 0.26 -16.86
CA LEU A 50 -10.80 0.78 -17.71
C LEU A 50 -11.27 1.89 -18.65
N GLU A 51 -12.42 1.70 -19.27
CA GLU A 51 -12.99 2.64 -20.24
C GLU A 51 -13.51 3.93 -19.62
N HIS A 52 -13.63 4.04 -18.30
CA HIS A 52 -14.27 5.20 -17.68
C HIS A 52 -13.50 5.83 -16.52
N ARG A 53 -12.44 5.20 -16.05
CA ARG A 53 -11.69 5.69 -14.88
C ARG A 53 -11.01 7.05 -15.09
N ARG A 54 -10.68 7.41 -16.32
CA ARG A 54 -10.19 8.75 -16.69
C ARG A 54 -11.23 9.86 -16.52
N ILE A 55 -12.52 9.54 -16.38
CA ILE A 55 -13.61 10.51 -16.27
C ILE A 55 -13.87 10.79 -14.79
N TRP A 56 -13.62 12.04 -14.39
CA TRP A 56 -13.81 12.45 -13.00
C TRP A 56 -15.28 12.29 -12.58
N GLY A 57 -15.52 11.71 -11.40
CA GLY A 57 -16.83 11.37 -10.86
C GLY A 57 -17.56 10.19 -11.50
N HIS A 58 -17.00 9.54 -12.53
CA HIS A 58 -17.72 8.49 -13.24
C HIS A 58 -17.89 7.20 -12.41
N PRO A 59 -19.06 6.52 -12.47
CA PRO A 59 -19.32 5.30 -11.70
C PRO A 59 -18.29 4.19 -11.88
N GLY A 60 -17.69 4.03 -13.06
CA GLY A 60 -16.59 3.08 -13.30
C GLY A 60 -15.33 3.37 -12.46
N GLY A 61 -14.93 4.64 -12.31
CA GLY A 61 -13.82 5.01 -11.42
C GLY A 61 -14.19 4.85 -9.94
N LEU A 62 -15.42 5.18 -9.57
CA LEU A 62 -15.92 4.98 -8.21
C LEU A 62 -16.02 3.49 -7.83
N LEU A 63 -16.45 2.65 -8.77
CA LEU A 63 -16.52 1.20 -8.60
C LEU A 63 -15.14 0.60 -8.33
N HIS A 64 -14.13 1.04 -9.09
CA HIS A 64 -12.75 0.58 -8.89
C HIS A 64 -12.25 0.90 -7.48
N VAL A 65 -12.46 2.13 -7.03
CA VAL A 65 -12.04 2.54 -5.69
C VAL A 65 -12.88 1.86 -4.59
N ALA A 66 -14.16 1.57 -4.85
CA ALA A 66 -14.98 0.78 -3.95
C ALA A 66 -14.46 -0.65 -3.79
N ILE A 67 -13.92 -1.27 -4.86
CA ILE A 67 -13.23 -2.56 -4.79
C ILE A 67 -12.00 -2.46 -3.89
N HIS A 68 -11.15 -1.45 -4.09
CA HIS A 68 -9.96 -1.27 -3.24
C HIS A 68 -10.31 -1.01 -1.78
N ALA A 69 -11.30 -0.16 -1.51
CA ALA A 69 -11.80 0.08 -0.16
C ALA A 69 -12.33 -1.23 0.46
N ALA A 70 -13.11 -2.03 -0.28
CA ALA A 70 -13.62 -3.31 0.21
C ALA A 70 -12.50 -4.30 0.55
N LEU A 71 -11.40 -4.28 -0.20
CA LEU A 71 -10.23 -5.12 0.09
C LEU A 71 -9.35 -4.55 1.23
N THR A 72 -9.35 -3.23 1.45
CA THR A 72 -8.65 -2.60 2.58
C THR A 72 -9.35 -2.86 3.91
N LEU A 73 -10.69 -2.87 3.94
CA LEU A 73 -11.50 -3.12 5.15
C LEU A 73 -10.98 -4.27 6.03
N PRO A 74 -10.83 -5.52 5.52
CA PRO A 74 -10.36 -6.63 6.35
C PRO A 74 -8.92 -6.45 6.83
N LEU A 75 -8.06 -5.74 6.09
CA LEU A 75 -6.69 -5.46 6.52
C LEU A 75 -6.65 -4.50 7.70
N LEU A 76 -7.48 -3.45 7.68
CA LEU A 76 -7.58 -2.50 8.79
C LEU A 76 -8.18 -3.15 10.04
N VAL A 77 -9.19 -4.01 9.86
CA VAL A 77 -9.77 -4.79 10.96
C VAL A 77 -8.74 -5.74 11.57
N ALA A 78 -7.99 -6.46 10.73
CA ALA A 78 -6.93 -7.35 11.19
C ALA A 78 -5.79 -6.61 11.91
N ALA A 79 -5.51 -5.37 11.52
CA ALA A 79 -4.56 -4.47 12.17
C ALA A 79 -5.11 -3.79 13.44
N GLY A 80 -6.36 -4.08 13.84
CA GLY A 80 -6.96 -3.51 15.05
C GLY A 80 -7.34 -2.02 14.93
N VAL A 81 -7.40 -1.47 13.72
CA VAL A 81 -7.74 -0.07 13.48
C VAL A 81 -9.25 0.13 13.65
N GLN A 82 -9.65 1.17 14.39
CA GLN A 82 -11.05 1.42 14.74
C GLN A 82 -11.40 2.92 14.81
N GLY A 83 -12.70 3.21 14.92
CA GLY A 83 -13.21 4.56 15.16
C GLY A 83 -12.89 5.57 14.06
N ALA A 84 -12.55 6.80 14.45
CA ALA A 84 -12.27 7.88 13.52
C ALA A 84 -11.03 7.60 12.65
N LEU A 85 -10.01 6.94 13.20
CA LEU A 85 -8.80 6.58 12.46
C LEU A 85 -9.10 5.60 11.32
N PHE A 86 -9.94 4.60 11.58
CA PHE A 86 -10.38 3.66 10.56
C PHE A 86 -11.04 4.36 9.37
N LEU A 87 -12.01 5.24 9.65
CA LEU A 87 -12.71 6.00 8.61
C LEU A 87 -11.76 6.95 7.88
N ALA A 88 -10.86 7.61 8.60
CA ALA A 88 -9.88 8.52 8.00
C ALA A 88 -8.93 7.80 7.04
N ILE A 89 -8.41 6.63 7.43
CA ILE A 89 -7.54 5.81 6.56
C ILE A 89 -8.32 5.33 5.35
N LEU A 90 -9.50 4.71 5.55
CA LEU A 90 -10.27 4.14 4.46
C LEU A 90 -10.69 5.20 3.42
N LEU A 91 -11.17 6.35 3.88
CA LEU A 91 -11.57 7.45 2.99
C LEU A 91 -10.36 8.13 2.36
N GLY A 92 -9.30 8.37 3.13
CA GLY A 92 -8.07 8.99 2.64
C GLY A 92 -7.40 8.16 1.56
N GLU A 93 -7.31 6.85 1.78
CA GLU A 93 -6.83 5.88 0.81
C GLU A 93 -7.70 5.86 -0.46
N ALA A 94 -9.02 5.75 -0.31
CA ALA A 94 -9.95 5.75 -1.43
C ALA A 94 -9.82 7.04 -2.29
N VAL A 95 -9.77 8.20 -1.65
CA VAL A 95 -9.61 9.49 -2.33
C VAL A 95 -8.25 9.58 -3.02
N PHE A 96 -7.17 9.16 -2.37
CA PHE A 96 -5.84 9.16 -2.96
C PHE A 96 -5.77 8.24 -4.17
N HIS A 97 -6.19 6.98 -4.03
CA HIS A 97 -6.25 5.97 -5.09
C HIS A 97 -7.09 6.49 -6.27
N TYR A 98 -8.26 7.06 -6.01
CA TYR A 98 -9.09 7.64 -7.05
C TYR A 98 -8.34 8.65 -7.92
N HIS A 99 -7.63 9.58 -7.28
CA HIS A 99 -6.98 10.68 -7.98
C HIS A 99 -5.70 10.26 -8.68
N VAL A 100 -4.90 9.34 -8.11
CA VAL A 100 -3.67 8.86 -8.75
C VAL A 100 -3.98 8.25 -10.11
N ASP A 101 -4.95 7.36 -10.17
CA ASP A 101 -5.25 6.72 -11.45
C ASP A 101 -6.09 7.56 -12.38
N TRP A 102 -6.95 8.43 -11.84
CA TRP A 102 -7.62 9.43 -12.67
C TRP A 102 -6.58 10.29 -13.41
N VAL A 103 -5.50 10.71 -12.72
CA VAL A 103 -4.39 11.43 -13.33
C VAL A 103 -3.64 10.55 -14.32
N LYS A 104 -3.26 9.30 -13.96
CA LYS A 104 -2.57 8.37 -14.87
C LYS A 104 -3.36 8.16 -16.16
N ASP A 105 -4.60 7.70 -16.04
CA ASP A 105 -5.43 7.30 -17.19
C ASP A 105 -5.83 8.53 -18.01
N GLY A 106 -6.08 9.67 -17.34
CA GLY A 106 -6.28 10.95 -18.01
C GLY A 106 -5.07 11.38 -18.83
N TRP A 107 -3.85 11.20 -18.31
CA TRP A 107 -2.64 11.57 -19.01
C TRP A 107 -2.36 10.63 -20.19
N ILE A 108 -2.42 9.31 -19.97
CA ILE A 108 -2.26 8.31 -21.03
C ILE A 108 -3.25 8.57 -22.17
N TYR A 109 -4.52 8.84 -21.85
CA TYR A 109 -5.55 9.12 -22.83
C TYR A 109 -5.28 10.41 -23.62
N ARG A 110 -4.86 11.49 -22.96
CA ARG A 110 -4.59 12.79 -23.60
C ARG A 110 -3.44 12.73 -24.59
N GLU A 111 -2.43 11.91 -24.30
CA GLU A 111 -1.24 11.74 -25.15
C GLU A 111 -1.41 10.64 -26.20
N GLY A 112 -2.47 9.83 -26.10
CA GLY A 112 -2.71 8.71 -27.00
C GLY A 112 -1.70 7.56 -26.85
N TRP A 113 -1.03 7.46 -25.68
CA TRP A 113 -0.04 6.42 -25.45
C TRP A 113 -0.68 5.04 -25.32
N THR A 114 -0.01 4.06 -25.90
CA THR A 114 -0.38 2.65 -25.87
C THR A 114 0.71 1.84 -25.15
N THR A 115 0.49 0.54 -24.98
CA THR A 115 1.50 -0.37 -24.44
C THR A 115 2.79 -0.46 -25.27
N GLN A 116 2.80 0.09 -26.50
CA GLN A 116 3.99 0.21 -27.35
C GLN A 116 4.86 1.43 -27.00
N ASP A 117 4.33 2.39 -26.23
CA ASP A 117 5.02 3.61 -25.86
C ASP A 117 5.70 3.45 -24.50
N LYS A 118 6.99 3.82 -24.37
CA LYS A 118 7.70 3.73 -23.09
C LYS A 118 7.07 4.57 -21.98
N GLN A 119 6.41 5.68 -22.34
CA GLN A 119 5.75 6.59 -21.40
C GLN A 119 4.54 5.94 -20.73
N TYR A 120 3.84 5.04 -21.43
CA TYR A 120 2.79 4.22 -20.82
C TYR A 120 3.36 3.42 -19.64
N TRP A 121 4.53 2.81 -19.82
CA TRP A 121 5.20 2.03 -18.78
C TRP A 121 5.78 2.90 -17.66
N TRP A 122 6.25 4.11 -17.98
CA TRP A 122 6.68 5.07 -16.94
C TRP A 122 5.52 5.47 -16.04
N LEU A 123 4.38 5.84 -16.62
CA LEU A 123 3.19 6.25 -15.86
C LEU A 123 2.58 5.08 -15.10
N THR A 124 2.50 3.90 -15.72
CA THR A 124 2.03 2.69 -15.02
C THR A 124 2.95 2.36 -13.84
N GLY A 125 4.27 2.44 -14.02
CA GLY A 125 5.22 2.21 -12.92
C GLY A 125 5.12 3.26 -11.81
N ALA A 126 5.00 4.54 -12.17
CA ALA A 126 4.82 5.63 -11.21
C ALA A 126 3.51 5.49 -10.42
N ASP A 127 2.43 5.09 -11.08
CA ASP A 127 1.15 4.77 -10.48
C ASP A 127 1.26 3.63 -9.47
N GLN A 128 1.86 2.50 -9.83
CA GLN A 128 2.09 1.40 -8.88
C GLN A 128 2.92 1.87 -7.67
N MET A 129 4.00 2.64 -7.91
CA MET A 129 4.85 3.19 -6.85
C MET A 129 4.06 4.09 -5.89
N LEU A 130 3.24 5.01 -6.40
CA LEU A 130 2.47 5.94 -5.57
C LEU A 130 1.49 5.22 -4.66
N HIS A 131 0.82 4.17 -5.15
CA HIS A 131 -0.03 3.33 -4.31
C HIS A 131 0.78 2.62 -3.22
N GLN A 132 1.95 2.08 -3.55
CA GLN A 132 2.80 1.45 -2.53
C GLN A 132 3.30 2.43 -1.47
N LEU A 133 3.67 3.65 -1.88
CA LEU A 133 4.04 4.72 -0.95
C LEU A 133 2.87 5.09 -0.03
N SER A 134 1.63 5.08 -0.54
CA SER A 134 0.44 5.33 0.29
C SER A 134 0.26 4.27 1.38
N TYR A 135 0.56 3.00 1.10
CA TYR A 135 0.49 1.94 2.10
C TYR A 135 1.61 2.03 3.14
N LEU A 136 2.79 2.52 2.76
CA LEU A 136 3.84 2.85 3.74
C LEU A 136 3.39 3.97 4.68
N VAL A 137 2.71 5.00 4.16
CA VAL A 137 2.13 6.06 4.99
C VAL A 137 1.07 5.50 5.93
N ILE A 138 0.15 4.67 5.44
CA ILE A 138 -0.90 4.05 6.26
C ILE A 138 -0.29 3.17 7.35
N ALA A 139 0.67 2.30 7.02
CA ALA A 139 1.36 1.46 7.98
C ALA A 139 2.11 2.30 9.03
N GLY A 140 2.76 3.39 8.61
CA GLY A 140 3.43 4.33 9.52
C GLY A 140 2.47 5.04 10.46
N VAL A 141 1.28 5.42 9.99
CA VAL A 141 0.22 6.01 10.84
C VAL A 141 -0.33 5.00 11.83
N ILE A 142 -0.47 3.73 11.44
CA ILE A 142 -0.96 2.65 12.33
C ILE A 142 0.09 2.29 13.40
N ALA A 143 1.37 2.37 13.05
CA ALA A 143 2.48 2.02 13.95
C ALA A 143 2.90 3.14 14.92
N ALA A 144 2.44 4.37 14.71
CA ALA A 144 2.79 5.55 15.50
C ALA A 144 1.93 5.67 16.78
#